data_AF-A0A351FNA2-F1
#
_entry.id   AF-A0A351FNA2-F1
#
_cell.length_a   1.000
_cell.length_b   1.000
_cell.length_c   1.000
_cell.angle_alpha   90.00
_cell.angle_beta   90.00
_cell.angle_gamma   90.00
#
_symmetry.space_group_name_H-M   'P 1'
#
loop_
_entity.id
_entity.type
_entity.pdbx_description
1 polymer ?
#
loop_
_entity_poly.entity_id
_entity_poly.type
_entity_poly.pdbx_seq_one_letter_code
_entity_poly.pdbx_strand_id
1 'polypeptide(L)'
;VERLHAFFDRPRSWRYRVWPTSQQRRDLIDAIRDLQRYCSQEEQQTAWRLADLVRKKDDLDYHEAQQWKLKVWLFAHVGLTYSLLVIATVHGIMAHAFAGGVP
;
A
#
# COMPACT_ATOMS: atom_id res chain seq x y z
N VAL A 1 -12.69 -22.44 -7.66
CA VAL A 1 -13.75 -21.41 -7.51
C VAL A 1 -13.69 -20.71 -6.14
N GLU A 2 -13.49 -21.43 -5.03
CA GLU A 2 -13.37 -20.84 -3.67
C GLU A 2 -12.30 -19.73 -3.52
N ARG A 3 -11.12 -19.89 -4.13
CA ARG A 3 -10.07 -18.85 -4.08
C ARG A 3 -10.48 -17.53 -4.74
N LEU A 4 -11.31 -17.60 -5.78
CA LEU A 4 -11.81 -16.43 -6.51
C LEU A 4 -12.90 -15.72 -5.69
N HIS A 5 -13.80 -16.50 -5.08
CA HIS A 5 -14.80 -15.96 -4.15
C HIS A 5 -14.14 -15.28 -2.96
N ALA A 6 -13.16 -15.93 -2.31
CA ALA A 6 -12.42 -15.33 -1.19
C ALA A 6 -11.66 -14.04 -1.56
N PHE A 7 -11.25 -13.88 -2.83
CA PHE A 7 -10.58 -12.67 -3.32
C PHE A 7 -11.55 -11.50 -3.58
N PHE A 8 -12.78 -11.81 -4.00
CA PHE A 8 -13.82 -10.80 -4.19
C PHE A 8 -14.52 -10.43 -2.88
N ASP A 9 -14.70 -11.38 -1.97
CA ASP A 9 -15.50 -11.26 -0.75
C ASP A 9 -14.74 -10.59 0.41
N ARG A 10 -13.40 -10.64 0.39
CA ARG A 10 -12.58 -10.09 1.48
C ARG A 10 -12.02 -8.71 1.11
N PRO A 11 -12.36 -7.63 1.84
CA PRO A 11 -11.63 -6.37 1.72
C PRO A 11 -10.17 -6.63 2.07
N ARG A 12 -9.26 -6.21 1.18
CA ARG A 12 -7.85 -6.57 1.22
C ARG A 12 -7.25 -6.08 2.53
N SER A 13 -6.63 -7.00 3.28
CA SER A 13 -6.10 -6.76 4.63
C SER A 13 -5.19 -5.53 4.68
N TRP A 14 -5.24 -4.75 5.78
CA TRP A 14 -4.38 -3.59 6.03
C TRP A 14 -2.88 -3.87 5.82
N ARG A 15 -2.43 -5.13 5.98
CA ARG A 15 -1.06 -5.58 5.68
C ARG A 15 -0.67 -5.36 4.20
N TYR A 16 -1.62 -5.48 3.29
CA TYR A 16 -1.39 -5.24 1.86
C TYR A 16 -1.22 -3.75 1.53
N ARG A 17 -1.81 -2.86 2.35
CA ARG A 17 -1.61 -1.40 2.25
C ARG A 17 -0.17 -1.00 2.62
N VAL A 18 0.51 -1.80 3.45
CA VAL A 18 1.90 -1.58 3.88
C VAL A 18 2.88 -2.24 2.90
N TRP A 19 2.57 -3.43 2.39
CA TRP A 19 3.39 -4.16 1.42
C TRP A 19 2.57 -4.63 0.21
N PRO A 20 2.50 -3.84 -0.88
CA PRO A 20 1.82 -4.25 -2.09
C PRO A 20 2.65 -5.35 -2.80
N THR A 21 2.26 -6.61 -2.62
CA THR A 21 2.93 -7.77 -3.20
C THR A 21 2.20 -8.28 -4.45
N SER A 22 2.79 -8.07 -5.63
CA SER A 22 2.22 -8.48 -6.92
C SER A 22 2.20 -10.01 -7.16
N GLN A 23 2.68 -10.83 -6.21
CA GLN A 23 2.64 -12.31 -6.31
C GLN A 23 1.22 -12.87 -6.25
N GLN A 24 0.36 -12.40 -5.34
CA GLN A 24 -1.02 -12.90 -5.26
C GLN A 24 -1.81 -12.68 -6.56
N ARG A 25 -1.53 -11.57 -7.28
CA ARG A 25 -2.11 -11.31 -8.59
C ARG A 25 -1.64 -12.34 -9.62
N ARG A 26 -0.35 -12.65 -9.65
CA ARG A 26 0.24 -13.63 -10.58
C ARG A 26 -0.35 -15.01 -10.35
N ASP A 27 -0.42 -15.46 -9.09
CA ASP A 27 -0.99 -16.75 -8.74
C ASP A 27 -2.47 -16.87 -9.15
N LEU A 28 -3.24 -15.78 -9.03
CA LEU A 28 -4.65 -15.78 -9.40
C LEU A 28 -4.85 -15.77 -10.93
N ILE A 29 -4.03 -15.02 -11.66
CA ILE A 29 -4.03 -15.03 -13.13
C ILE A 29 -3.59 -16.39 -13.67
N ASP A 30 -2.58 -17.01 -13.06
CA ASP A 30 -2.12 -18.36 -13.43
C ASP A 30 -3.22 -19.40 -13.19
N ALA A 31 -3.90 -19.34 -12.05
CA ALA A 31 -5.03 -20.22 -11.76
C ALA A 31 -6.20 -20.03 -12.76
N ILE A 32 -6.52 -18.80 -13.18
CA ILE A 32 -7.56 -18.53 -14.19
C ILE A 32 -7.14 -19.07 -15.56
N ARG A 33 -5.85 -18.93 -15.90
CA ARG A 33 -5.29 -19.42 -17.17
C ARG A 33 -5.31 -20.95 -17.25
N ASP A 34 -4.99 -21.62 -16.16
CA ASP A 34 -5.07 -23.08 -16.06
C ASP A 34 -6.51 -23.58 -16.22
N LEU A 35 -7.49 -22.88 -15.62
CA LEU A 35 -8.92 -23.19 -15.76
C LEU A 35 -9.44 -22.93 -17.18
N GLN A 36 -8.91 -21.89 -17.86
CA GLN A 36 -9.30 -21.54 -19.22
C GLN A 36 -9.11 -22.69 -20.22
N ARG A 37 -8.10 -23.55 -19.98
CA ARG A 37 -7.81 -24.73 -20.82
C ARG A 37 -8.91 -25.79 -20.76
N TYR A 38 -9.70 -25.81 -19.69
CA TYR A 38 -10.78 -26.77 -19.46
C TYR A 38 -12.18 -26.18 -19.70
N CYS A 39 -12.28 -24.88 -20.01
CA CYS A 39 -13.55 -24.19 -20.21
C CYS A 39 -14.01 -24.19 -21.67
N SER A 40 -15.32 -24.34 -21.85
CA SER A 40 -16.04 -24.17 -23.12
C SER A 40 -15.98 -22.72 -23.62
N GLN A 41 -16.38 -22.47 -24.88
CA GLN A 41 -16.22 -21.17 -25.54
C GLN A 41 -16.97 -20.02 -24.83
N GLU A 42 -18.15 -20.27 -24.26
CA GLU A 42 -18.90 -19.29 -23.44
C GLU A 42 -18.23 -19.03 -22.09
N GLU A 43 -17.72 -20.07 -21.44
CA GLU A 43 -17.03 -19.96 -20.16
C GLU A 43 -15.69 -19.21 -20.30
N GLN A 44 -15.02 -19.33 -21.45
CA GLN A 44 -13.80 -18.57 -21.77
C GLN A 44 -14.06 -17.06 -21.86
N GLN A 45 -15.21 -16.63 -22.42
CA GLN A 45 -15.60 -15.22 -22.44
C GLN A 45 -15.83 -14.69 -21.02
N THR A 46 -16.48 -15.48 -20.18
CA THR A 46 -16.75 -15.12 -18.78
C THR A 46 -15.45 -15.02 -17.98
N ALA A 47 -14.52 -15.97 -18.18
CA ALA A 47 -13.19 -15.94 -17.56
C ALA A 47 -12.38 -14.71 -17.96
N TRP A 48 -12.48 -14.27 -19.23
CA TRP A 48 -11.82 -13.06 -19.71
C TRP A 48 -12.34 -11.79 -19.02
N ARG A 49 -13.66 -11.66 -18.89
CA ARG A 49 -14.27 -10.53 -18.17
C ARG A 49 -13.86 -10.52 -16.69
N LEU A 50 -13.77 -11.69 -16.07
CA LEU A 50 -13.32 -11.84 -14.69
C LEU A 50 -11.87 -11.38 -14.54
N ALA A 51 -10.99 -11.76 -15.46
CA ALA A 51 -9.58 -11.35 -15.45
C ALA A 51 -9.41 -9.83 -15.61
N ASP A 52 -10.22 -9.19 -16.45
CA ASP A 52 -10.22 -7.72 -16.61
C ASP A 52 -10.67 -7.00 -15.33
N LEU A 53 -11.74 -7.49 -14.68
CA LEU A 53 -12.20 -6.96 -13.40
C LEU A 53 -11.16 -7.11 -12.28
N VAL A 54 -10.48 -8.26 -12.22
CA VAL A 54 -9.39 -8.49 -11.26
C VAL A 54 -8.24 -7.50 -11.48
N ARG A 55 -7.86 -7.22 -12.74
CA ARG A 55 -6.82 -6.22 -13.05
C ARG A 55 -7.22 -4.82 -12.57
N LYS A 56 -8.43 -4.37 -12.89
CA LYS A 56 -8.93 -3.05 -12.48
C LYS A 56 -8.97 -2.88 -10.97
N LYS A 57 -9.40 -3.92 -10.24
CA LYS A 57 -9.38 -3.92 -8.77
C LYS A 57 -7.96 -3.81 -8.22
N ASP A 58 -7.03 -4.58 -8.77
CA ASP A 58 -5.63 -4.59 -8.31
C ASP A 58 -4.93 -3.24 -8.53
N ASP A 59 -5.17 -2.59 -9.68
CA ASP A 59 -4.63 -1.26 -9.96
C ASP A 59 -5.17 -0.22 -8.97
N LEU A 60 -6.47 -0.26 -8.66
CA LEU A 60 -7.08 0.64 -7.70
C LEU A 60 -6.49 0.46 -6.28
N ASP A 61 -6.39 -0.81 -5.83
CA ASP A 61 -5.79 -1.17 -4.55
C ASP A 61 -4.31 -0.72 -4.48
N TYR A 62 -3.58 -0.83 -5.59
CA TYR A 62 -2.19 -0.39 -5.69
C TYR A 62 -2.05 1.13 -5.58
N HIS A 63 -2.87 1.88 -6.30
CA HIS A 63 -2.87 3.34 -6.24
C HIS A 63 -3.24 3.86 -4.84
N GLU A 64 -4.24 3.25 -4.20
CA GLU A 64 -4.64 3.61 -2.85
C GLU A 64 -3.51 3.35 -1.83
N ALA A 65 -2.82 2.20 -1.95
CA ALA A 65 -1.68 1.88 -1.08
C ALA A 65 -0.54 2.90 -1.23
N GLN A 66 -0.21 3.31 -2.46
CA GLN A 66 0.85 4.29 -2.69
C GLN A 66 0.47 5.69 -2.17
N GLN A 67 -0.77 6.12 -2.38
CA GLN A 67 -1.26 7.39 -1.83
C GLN A 67 -1.25 7.39 -0.31
N TRP A 68 -1.66 6.28 0.32
CA TRP A 68 -1.63 6.16 1.76
C TRP A 68 -0.19 6.23 2.31
N LYS A 69 0.76 5.54 1.65
CA LYS A 69 2.18 5.60 1.99
C LYS A 69 2.70 7.04 1.92
N LEU A 70 2.32 7.80 0.89
CA LEU A 70 2.70 9.21 0.75
C LEU A 70 2.16 10.05 1.91
N LYS A 71 0.87 9.87 2.26
CA LYS A 71 0.24 10.58 3.37
C LYS A 71 0.93 10.26 4.70
N VAL A 72 1.18 8.98 4.98
CA VAL A 72 1.85 8.55 6.21
C VAL A 72 3.26 9.12 6.31
N TRP A 73 4.03 9.04 5.22
CA TRP A 73 5.37 9.63 5.17
C TRP A 73 5.34 11.14 5.41
N LEU A 74 4.39 11.85 4.81
CA LEU A 74 4.22 13.29 5.01
C LEU A 74 3.95 13.62 6.48
N PHE A 75 2.99 12.95 7.12
CA PHE A 75 2.67 13.20 8.53
C PHE A 75 3.83 12.84 9.46
N ALA A 76 4.52 11.73 9.20
CA ALA A 76 5.70 11.34 9.96
C ALA A 76 6.83 12.37 9.82
N HIS A 77 7.11 12.82 8.61
CA HIS A 77 8.13 13.83 8.34
C HIS A 77 7.81 15.16 9.02
N VAL A 78 6.56 15.62 8.94
CA VAL A 78 6.10 16.83 9.62
C VAL A 78 6.28 16.72 11.13
N GLY A 79 5.85 15.61 11.76
CA GLY A 79 6.09 15.40 13.20
C GLY A 79 7.57 15.44 13.57
N LEU A 80 8.43 14.87 12.72
CA LEU A 80 9.88 14.85 12.92
C LEU A 80 10.50 16.25 12.80
N THR A 81 10.10 17.05 11.80
CA THR A 81 10.63 18.40 11.61
C THR A 81 10.22 19.33 12.73
N TYR A 82 8.97 19.25 13.21
CA TYR A 82 8.54 20.01 14.39
C TYR A 82 9.33 19.62 15.64
N SER A 83 9.56 18.33 15.86
CA SER A 83 10.37 17.85 16.97
C SER A 83 11.81 18.39 16.88
N LEU A 84 12.40 18.37 15.69
CA LEU A 84 13.73 18.92 15.44
C LEU A 84 13.79 20.43 15.72
N LEU A 85 12.79 21.20 15.29
CA LEU A 85 12.72 22.65 15.56
C LEU A 85 12.62 22.95 17.05
N VAL A 86 11.82 22.20 17.80
CA VAL A 86 11.72 22.34 19.26
C VAL A 86 13.07 22.06 19.91
N ILE A 87 13.72 20.94 19.55
CA ILE A 87 15.03 20.57 20.07
C ILE A 87 16.09 21.64 19.73
N ALA A 88 16.10 22.11 18.49
CA ALA A 88 17.03 23.15 18.04
C ALA A 88 16.83 24.47 18.81
N THR A 89 15.57 24.85 19.07
CA THR A 89 15.23 26.04 19.85
C THR A 89 15.71 25.89 21.30
N VAL A 90 15.40 24.77 21.95
CA VAL A 90 15.85 24.48 23.32
C VAL A 90 17.38 24.47 23.39
N HIS A 91 18.04 23.83 22.42
CA HIS A 91 19.50 23.81 22.34
C HIS A 91 20.08 25.22 22.18
N GLY A 92 19.49 26.07 21.34
CA GLY A 92 19.91 27.46 21.16
C GLY A 92 19.76 28.29 22.43
N ILE A 93 18.62 28.17 23.13
CA ILE A 93 18.40 28.83 24.42
C ILE A 93 19.45 28.36 25.43
N MET A 94 19.68 27.06 25.51
CA MET A 94 20.66 26.47 26.42
C MET A 94 22.08 26.96 26.09
N ALA A 95 22.45 26.96 24.80
CA ALA A 95 23.74 27.46 24.34
C ALA A 95 23.93 28.94 24.72
N HIS A 96 22.91 29.80 24.57
CA HIS A 96 22.99 31.20 25.00
C HIS A 96 23.07 31.35 26.52
N ALA A 97 22.32 30.54 27.28
CA ALA A 97 22.35 30.57 28.74
C ALA A 97 23.72 30.14 29.30
N PHE A 98 24.36 29.14 28.70
CA PHE A 98 25.68 28.67 29.12
C PHE A 98 26.84 29.47 28.49
N ALA A 99 26.68 30.02 27.28
CA ALA A 99 27.67 30.91 26.66
C ALA A 99 27.70 32.31 27.28
N GLY A 100 26.58 32.80 27.81
CA GLY A 100 26.51 34.03 28.63
C GLY A 100 26.97 33.84 30.08
N GLY A 101 27.32 32.60 30.47
CA GLY A 101 27.79 32.22 31.80
C GLY A 101 29.31 32.04 31.91
N VAL A 102 30.09 32.56 30.95
CA VAL A 102 31.56 32.60 31.05
C VAL A 102 31.95 33.86 31.85
N PRO A 103 32.60 33.73 33.03
CA PRO A 103 33.12 34.87 33.78
C PRO A 103 34.25 35.61 33.05
#